data_AF-A0A399P1U8-F1
#
_entry.id   AF-A0A399P1U8-F1
#
_cell.length_a   1.000
_cell.length_b   1.000
_cell.length_c   1.000
_cell.angle_alpha   90.00
_cell.angle_beta   90.00
_cell.angle_gamma   90.00
#
_symmetry.space_group_name_H-M   'P 1'
#
loop_
_entity.id
_entity.type
_entity.pdbx_description
1 polymer ?
#
loop_
_entity_poly.entity_id
_entity_poly.type
_entity_poly.pdbx_seq_one_letter_code
_entity_poly.pdbx_strand_id
1 'polypeptide(L)'
;MTAPSSRPSRAARDRRGTMVVMGVFLAVVLGFSVSVALRDGTVPAWAWLGLTVGGIVTALTLYRARSRIVTWLLVAVVVVGVAVALRLSGLATAMVHWLLAVLAGAFLSRPEWPWMRSPEERQRERHPRPLASIRPWSGSGLTASLAEVPIGRRGDVETGVRLKAGDVVARVRVDELHRLVTGRAGIAESVDSDAAGRTVYFTRVDSSSSDSIVGEVLVGLPGDALAFLPIADPMPAGSAALLTGSDLASFREWALTIPEP
;
A
#
# COMPACT_ATOMS: atom_id res chain seq x y z
N MET A 1 -24.48 -6.12 -23.32
CA MET A 1 -24.39 -4.98 -22.39
C MET A 1 -25.06 -5.38 -21.08
N THR A 2 -24.28 -5.89 -20.13
CA THR A 2 -24.77 -6.21 -18.77
C THR A 2 -24.60 -4.97 -17.90
N ALA A 3 -25.67 -4.57 -17.19
CA ALA A 3 -25.63 -3.44 -16.27
C ALA A 3 -24.55 -3.66 -15.20
N PRO A 4 -23.83 -2.61 -14.75
CA PRO A 4 -22.88 -2.75 -13.67
C PRO A 4 -23.62 -3.26 -12.43
N SER A 5 -23.17 -4.38 -11.88
CA SER A 5 -23.79 -4.97 -10.70
C SER A 5 -23.76 -3.93 -9.57
N SER A 6 -24.90 -3.69 -8.91
CA SER A 6 -25.02 -2.78 -7.76
C SER A 6 -24.29 -3.27 -6.51
N ARG A 7 -23.62 -4.43 -6.57
CA ARG A 7 -22.86 -4.96 -5.46
C ARG A 7 -21.50 -4.28 -5.41
N PRO A 8 -21.09 -3.75 -4.25
CA PRO A 8 -19.74 -3.26 -4.07
C PRO A 8 -18.78 -4.41 -4.37
N SER A 9 -17.75 -4.11 -5.15
CA SER A 9 -16.69 -5.05 -5.48
C SER A 9 -16.03 -5.63 -4.24
N ARG A 10 -15.35 -6.75 -4.43
CA ARG A 10 -14.60 -7.39 -3.36
C ARG A 10 -13.56 -6.43 -2.77
N ALA A 11 -12.84 -5.69 -3.62
CA ALA A 11 -11.86 -4.71 -3.17
C ALA A 11 -12.51 -3.59 -2.33
N ALA A 12 -13.69 -3.10 -2.72
CA ALA A 12 -14.44 -2.12 -1.94
C ALA A 12 -14.96 -2.73 -0.61
N ARG A 13 -15.36 -4.00 -0.60
CA ARG A 13 -15.84 -4.71 0.58
C ARG A 13 -14.73 -5.01 1.58
N ASP A 14 -13.61 -5.56 1.11
CA ASP A 14 -12.44 -5.87 1.94
C ASP A 14 -11.89 -4.57 2.55
N ARG A 15 -11.79 -3.49 1.78
CA ARG A 15 -11.41 -2.16 2.30
C ARG A 15 -12.37 -1.63 3.37
N ARG A 16 -13.68 -1.75 3.16
CA ARG A 16 -14.67 -1.34 4.18
C ARG A 16 -14.53 -2.20 5.44
N GLY A 17 -14.31 -3.49 5.30
CA GLY A 17 -14.05 -4.40 6.42
C GLY A 17 -12.83 -3.96 7.23
N THR A 18 -11.69 -3.77 6.58
CA THR A 18 -10.45 -3.33 7.26
C THR A 18 -10.61 -1.96 7.90
N MET A 19 -11.28 -1.01 7.22
CA MET A 19 -11.55 0.33 7.76
C MET A 19 -12.43 0.29 9.02
N VAL A 20 -13.46 -0.55 9.04
CA VAL A 20 -14.32 -0.72 10.23
C VAL A 20 -13.52 -1.31 11.38
N VAL A 21 -12.75 -2.37 11.14
CA VAL A 21 -11.91 -3.00 12.17
C VAL A 21 -10.88 -2.03 12.72
N MET A 22 -10.17 -1.31 11.85
CA MET A 22 -9.21 -0.29 12.25
C MET A 22 -9.87 0.88 12.99
N GLY A 23 -11.04 1.33 12.56
CA GLY A 23 -11.80 2.38 13.22
C GLY A 23 -12.22 1.99 14.64
N VAL A 24 -12.71 0.76 14.82
CA VAL A 24 -13.03 0.21 16.15
C VAL A 24 -11.79 0.15 17.03
N PHE A 25 -10.67 -0.36 16.51
CA PHE A 25 -9.41 -0.41 17.25
C PHE A 25 -8.94 0.98 17.68
N LEU A 26 -8.98 1.96 16.76
CA LEU A 26 -8.63 3.35 17.05
C LEU A 26 -9.53 3.95 18.15
N ALA A 27 -10.84 3.70 18.07
CA ALA A 27 -11.80 4.15 19.08
C ALA A 27 -11.52 3.54 20.45
N VAL A 28 -11.17 2.25 20.51
CA VAL A 28 -10.77 1.57 21.75
C VAL A 28 -9.48 2.17 22.32
N VAL A 29 -8.46 2.39 21.49
CA VAL A 29 -7.18 2.98 21.92
C VAL A 29 -7.37 4.39 22.46
N LEU A 30 -8.11 5.24 21.75
CA LEU A 30 -8.38 6.61 22.18
C LEU A 30 -9.29 6.65 23.41
N GLY A 31 -10.33 5.79 23.46
CA GLY A 31 -11.22 5.68 24.61
C GLY A 31 -10.48 5.21 25.87
N PHE A 32 -9.59 4.22 25.73
CA PHE A 32 -8.70 3.79 26.81
C PHE A 32 -7.78 4.93 27.26
N SER A 33 -7.18 5.66 26.31
CA SER A 33 -6.33 6.81 26.59
C SER A 33 -7.06 7.91 27.37
N VAL A 34 -8.28 8.27 26.97
CA VAL A 34 -9.13 9.24 27.67
C VAL A 34 -9.48 8.74 29.07
N SER A 35 -9.88 7.47 29.19
CA SER A 35 -10.27 6.86 30.47
C SER A 35 -9.12 6.91 31.48
N VAL A 36 -7.89 6.54 31.07
CA VAL A 36 -6.71 6.59 31.94
C VAL A 36 -6.34 8.03 32.31
N ALA A 37 -6.39 8.98 31.36
CA ALA A 37 -6.06 10.38 31.63
C ALA A 37 -7.04 11.04 32.62
N LEU A 38 -8.34 10.78 32.47
CA LEU A 38 -9.39 11.42 33.27
C LEU A 38 -9.59 10.78 34.64
N ARG A 39 -9.36 9.47 34.77
CA ARG A 39 -9.66 8.74 36.02
C ARG A 39 -8.64 8.99 37.12
N ASP A 40 -7.38 9.19 36.75
CA ASP A 40 -6.29 9.33 37.73
C ASP A 40 -5.91 10.80 38.00
N GLY A 41 -6.42 11.75 37.21
CA GLY A 41 -6.06 13.18 37.32
C GLY A 41 -4.56 13.48 37.09
N THR A 42 -3.80 12.48 36.65
CA THR A 42 -2.33 12.51 36.54
C THR A 42 -1.85 13.36 35.38
N VAL A 43 -2.68 13.55 34.35
CA VAL A 43 -2.37 14.37 33.18
C VAL A 43 -3.49 15.38 32.96
N PRO A 44 -3.21 16.70 33.04
CA PRO A 44 -4.21 17.72 32.71
C PRO A 44 -4.75 17.54 31.28
N ALA A 45 -6.04 17.84 31.07
CA ALA A 45 -6.71 17.63 29.78
C ALA A 45 -5.99 18.31 28.60
N TRP A 46 -5.42 19.49 28.80
CA TRP A 46 -4.65 20.20 27.78
C TRP A 46 -3.34 19.48 27.41
N ALA A 47 -2.66 18.86 28.39
CA ALA A 47 -1.43 18.11 28.19
C ALA A 47 -1.73 16.80 27.46
N TRP A 48 -2.84 16.13 27.83
CA TRP A 48 -3.34 14.96 27.12
C TRP A 48 -3.66 15.27 25.65
N LEU A 49 -4.36 16.39 25.38
CA LEU A 49 -4.64 16.85 24.01
C LEU A 49 -3.34 17.10 23.23
N GLY A 50 -2.37 17.81 23.84
CA GLY A 50 -1.09 18.11 23.22
C GLY A 50 -0.30 16.85 22.85
N LEU A 51 -0.21 15.87 23.76
CA LEU A 51 0.45 14.59 23.50
C LEU A 51 -0.25 13.78 22.42
N THR A 52 -1.59 13.81 22.41
CA THR A 52 -2.40 13.09 21.42
C THR A 52 -2.20 13.67 20.03
N VAL A 53 -2.34 14.99 19.89
CA VAL A 53 -2.13 15.69 18.62
C VAL A 53 -0.67 15.53 18.16
N GLY A 54 0.29 15.72 19.06
CA GLY A 54 1.72 15.57 18.74
C GLY A 54 2.10 14.18 18.27
N GLY A 55 1.57 13.13 18.92
CA GLY A 55 1.84 11.75 18.54
C GLY A 55 1.26 11.42 17.16
N ILE A 56 0.01 11.84 16.90
CA ILE A 56 -0.64 11.66 15.60
C ILE A 56 0.14 12.37 14.48
N VAL A 57 0.50 13.64 14.68
CA VAL A 57 1.27 14.42 13.70
C VAL A 57 2.65 13.80 13.45
N THR A 58 3.30 13.27 14.48
CA THR A 58 4.59 12.57 14.35
C THR A 58 4.47 11.36 13.44
N ALA A 59 3.47 10.51 13.66
CA ALA A 59 3.24 9.34 12.82
C ALA A 59 2.89 9.70 11.35
N LEU A 60 2.10 10.75 11.14
CA LEU A 60 1.81 11.25 9.79
C LEU A 60 3.07 11.79 9.10
N THR A 61 3.97 12.41 9.84
CA THR A 61 5.25 12.92 9.33
C THR A 61 6.19 11.76 8.98
N LEU A 62 6.26 10.74 9.84
CA LEU A 62 6.99 9.50 9.58
C LEU A 62 6.50 8.80 8.31
N TYR A 63 5.18 8.76 8.09
CA TYR A 63 4.61 8.17 6.89
C TYR A 63 5.02 8.90 5.60
N ARG A 64 5.21 10.22 5.66
CA ARG A 64 5.68 11.02 4.50
C ARG A 64 7.18 10.87 4.22
N ALA A 65 7.96 10.33 5.16
CA ALA A 65 9.38 10.14 4.94
C ALA A 65 9.61 9.05 3.88
N ARG A 66 10.22 9.45 2.75
CA ARG A 66 10.42 8.59 1.58
C ARG A 66 11.58 7.60 1.75
N SER A 67 12.53 7.90 2.64
CA SER A 67 13.72 7.08 2.89
C SER A 67 13.55 6.28 4.17
N ARG A 68 13.77 4.96 4.10
CA ARG A 68 13.76 4.06 5.26
C ARG A 68 14.73 4.51 6.35
N ILE A 69 15.92 5.00 5.96
CA ILE A 69 16.93 5.49 6.91
C ILE A 69 16.40 6.71 7.66
N VAL A 70 15.80 7.65 6.95
CA VAL A 70 15.20 8.86 7.56
C VAL A 70 14.05 8.47 8.47
N THR A 71 13.19 7.55 8.05
CA THR A 71 12.09 7.05 8.90
C THR A 71 12.63 6.43 10.19
N TRP A 72 13.65 5.56 10.11
CA TRP A 72 14.24 4.93 11.29
C TRP A 72 14.92 5.95 12.21
N LEU A 73 15.64 6.91 11.66
CA LEU A 73 16.23 8.01 12.44
C LEU A 73 15.15 8.84 13.14
N LEU A 74 14.06 9.19 12.46
CA LEU A 74 12.95 9.92 13.06
C LEU A 74 12.23 9.09 14.13
N VAL A 75 12.07 7.78 13.94
CA VAL A 75 11.53 6.89 14.97
C VAL A 75 12.44 6.88 16.21
N ALA A 76 13.75 6.69 16.01
CA ALA A 76 14.71 6.64 17.11
C ALA A 76 14.80 7.98 17.87
N VAL A 77 14.87 9.10 17.15
CA VAL A 77 15.06 10.42 17.78
C VAL A 77 13.76 10.98 18.33
N VAL A 78 12.67 10.92 17.56
CA VAL A 78 11.42 11.60 17.92
C VAL A 78 10.52 10.69 18.73
N VAL A 79 10.23 9.47 18.25
CA VAL A 79 9.30 8.58 18.97
C VAL A 79 9.93 8.04 20.24
N VAL A 80 11.10 7.41 20.11
CA VAL A 80 11.80 6.80 21.25
C VAL A 80 12.42 7.88 22.15
N GLY A 81 13.04 8.91 21.58
CA GLY A 81 13.61 10.00 22.38
C GLY A 81 12.57 10.73 23.25
N VAL A 82 11.39 11.07 22.70
CA VAL A 82 10.31 11.69 23.50
C VAL A 82 9.78 10.72 24.55
N ALA A 83 9.62 9.43 24.22
CA ALA A 83 9.17 8.43 25.18
C ALA A 83 10.16 8.30 26.38
N VAL A 84 11.46 8.24 26.09
CA VAL A 84 12.52 8.19 27.11
C VAL A 84 12.54 9.47 27.94
N ALA A 85 12.44 10.65 27.31
CA ALA A 85 12.40 11.93 28.03
C ALA A 85 11.21 12.02 29.00
N LEU A 86 10.02 11.61 28.56
CA LEU A 86 8.82 11.57 29.40
C LEU A 86 8.99 10.59 30.57
N ARG A 87 9.59 9.42 30.32
CA ARG A 87 9.88 8.43 31.37
C ARG A 87 10.86 8.97 32.41
N LEU A 88 11.96 9.56 31.98
CA LEU A 88 12.99 10.12 32.86
C LEU A 88 12.49 11.33 33.66
N SER A 89 11.48 12.03 33.15
CA SER A 89 10.84 13.16 33.85
C SER A 89 9.80 12.73 34.88
N GLY A 90 9.67 11.44 35.18
CA GLY A 90 8.65 10.91 36.09
C GLY A 90 7.22 10.88 35.51
N LEU A 91 7.05 11.29 34.25
CA LEU A 91 5.77 11.35 33.54
C LEU A 91 5.51 10.04 32.77
N ALA A 92 5.62 8.90 33.47
CA ALA A 92 5.46 7.58 32.87
C ALA A 92 4.08 7.40 32.19
N THR A 93 3.02 7.99 32.77
CA THR A 93 1.69 7.99 32.15
C THR A 93 1.70 8.78 30.85
N ALA A 94 2.28 9.98 30.80
CA ALA A 94 2.40 10.79 29.58
C ALA A 94 3.13 10.05 28.45
N MET A 95 4.17 9.26 28.77
CA MET A 95 4.87 8.38 27.82
C MET A 95 3.90 7.40 27.16
N VAL A 96 3.05 6.73 27.94
CA VAL A 96 2.06 5.78 27.40
C VAL A 96 1.10 6.49 26.44
N HIS A 97 0.62 7.68 26.80
CA HIS A 97 -0.28 8.48 25.97
C HIS A 97 0.37 8.88 24.64
N TRP A 98 1.62 9.35 24.70
CA TRP A 98 2.41 9.66 23.51
C TRP A 98 2.51 8.45 22.56
N LEU A 99 2.87 7.28 23.09
CA LEU A 99 3.02 6.07 22.27
C LEU A 99 1.68 5.60 21.68
N LEU A 100 0.59 5.65 22.45
CA LEU A 100 -0.75 5.34 21.94
C LEU A 100 -1.19 6.31 20.84
N ALA A 101 -0.85 7.59 20.97
CA ALA A 101 -1.14 8.61 19.98
C ALA A 101 -0.31 8.43 18.69
N VAL A 102 0.98 8.10 18.81
CA VAL A 102 1.83 7.72 17.67
C VAL A 102 1.26 6.49 16.98
N LEU A 103 0.83 5.47 17.74
CA LEU A 103 0.20 4.29 17.20
C LEU A 103 -1.09 4.65 16.45
N ALA A 104 -1.98 5.44 17.06
CA ALA A 104 -3.21 5.92 16.43
C ALA A 104 -2.93 6.69 15.13
N GLY A 105 -1.93 7.57 15.12
CA GLY A 105 -1.50 8.27 13.92
C GLY A 105 -0.99 7.35 12.82
N ALA A 106 -0.27 6.27 13.17
CA ALA A 106 0.20 5.27 12.22
C ALA A 106 -0.95 4.45 11.60
N PHE A 107 -2.05 4.26 12.34
CA PHE A 107 -3.29 3.70 11.80
C PHE A 107 -4.00 4.70 10.87
N LEU A 108 -4.04 5.98 11.23
CA LEU A 108 -4.64 7.03 10.40
C LEU A 108 -3.85 7.33 9.13
N SER A 109 -2.55 7.03 9.09
CA SER A 109 -1.71 7.16 7.90
C SER A 109 -1.87 6.02 6.91
N ARG A 110 -2.73 5.03 7.20
CA ARG A 110 -2.96 3.91 6.28
C ARG A 110 -3.66 4.38 5.00
N PRO A 111 -3.24 3.89 3.82
CA PRO A 111 -3.81 4.31 2.54
C PRO A 111 -5.27 3.87 2.33
N GLU A 112 -5.80 3.04 3.21
CA GLU A 112 -7.18 2.54 3.17
C GLU A 112 -8.21 3.64 3.47
N TRP A 113 -7.79 4.68 4.21
CA TRP A 113 -8.67 5.77 4.60
C TRP A 113 -9.01 6.71 3.44
N PRO A 114 -10.27 7.20 3.36
CA PRO A 114 -10.73 7.98 2.22
C PRO A 114 -10.05 9.36 2.12
N TRP A 115 -9.57 9.92 3.23
CA TRP A 115 -8.84 11.20 3.23
C TRP A 115 -7.39 11.09 2.73
N MET A 116 -6.83 9.87 2.67
CA MET A 116 -5.49 9.62 2.13
C MET A 116 -5.48 9.49 0.60
N ARG A 117 -6.66 9.54 -0.03
CA ARG A 117 -6.77 9.49 -1.48
C ARG A 117 -6.37 10.81 -2.12
N SER A 118 -5.63 10.73 -3.21
CA SER A 118 -5.28 11.92 -3.96
C SER A 118 -6.55 12.57 -4.54
N PRO A 119 -6.55 13.89 -4.80
CA PRO A 119 -7.65 14.54 -5.51
C PRO A 119 -7.97 13.85 -6.85
N GLU A 120 -6.92 13.40 -7.55
CA GLU A 120 -7.01 12.69 -8.82
C GLU A 120 -7.72 11.33 -8.69
N GLU A 121 -7.37 10.55 -7.68
CA GLU A 121 -8.05 9.26 -7.39
C GLU A 121 -9.54 9.48 -7.14
N ARG A 122 -9.89 10.48 -6.34
CA ARG A 122 -11.30 10.83 -6.07
C ARG A 122 -12.04 11.31 -7.31
N GLN A 123 -11.36 12.00 -8.23
CA GLN A 123 -11.97 12.45 -9.48
C GLN A 123 -12.22 11.26 -10.44
N ARG A 124 -11.28 10.30 -10.49
CA ARG A 124 -11.40 9.07 -11.28
C ARG A 124 -12.54 8.17 -10.78
N GLU A 125 -12.68 8.02 -9.46
CA GLU A 125 -13.81 7.30 -8.85
C GLU A 125 -15.17 7.91 -9.25
N ARG A 126 -15.24 9.24 -9.40
CA ARG A 126 -16.47 9.94 -9.80
C ARG A 126 -16.79 9.84 -11.30
N HIS A 127 -15.76 9.73 -12.14
CA HIS A 127 -15.88 9.72 -13.59
C HIS A 127 -15.05 8.57 -14.18
N PRO A 128 -15.46 7.31 -13.97
CA PRO A 128 -14.74 6.17 -14.51
C PRO A 128 -14.72 6.23 -16.04
N ARG A 129 -13.54 6.05 -16.64
CA ARG A 129 -13.44 5.91 -18.09
C ARG A 129 -14.11 4.60 -18.53
N PRO A 130 -14.82 4.58 -19.67
CA PRO A 130 -15.31 3.34 -20.24
C PRO A 130 -14.14 2.40 -20.54
N LEU A 131 -14.22 1.14 -20.10
CA LEU A 131 -13.17 0.13 -20.30
C LEU A 131 -12.76 -0.02 -21.77
N ALA A 132 -13.74 0.07 -22.69
CA ALA A 132 -13.51 0.00 -24.13
C ALA A 132 -12.64 1.13 -24.70
N SER A 133 -12.50 2.24 -23.97
CA SER A 133 -11.65 3.38 -24.37
C SER A 133 -10.18 3.22 -23.97
N ILE A 134 -9.87 2.23 -23.11
CA ILE A 134 -8.52 2.01 -22.59
C ILE A 134 -7.75 1.15 -23.59
N ARG A 135 -6.83 1.77 -24.32
CA ARG A 135 -5.93 1.06 -25.25
C ARG A 135 -4.90 0.24 -24.48
N PRO A 136 -4.37 -0.86 -25.04
CA PRO A 136 -3.22 -1.54 -24.46
C PRO A 136 -2.01 -0.60 -24.35
N TRP A 137 -1.18 -0.81 -23.34
CA TRP A 137 0.10 -0.13 -23.16
C TRP A 137 1.26 -1.03 -23.58
N SER A 138 2.35 -0.44 -24.04
CA SER A 138 3.59 -1.14 -24.34
C SER A 138 4.80 -0.25 -24.09
N GLY A 139 5.86 -0.81 -23.50
CA GLY A 139 7.13 -0.16 -23.22
C GLY A 139 8.09 -1.12 -22.52
N SER A 140 9.41 -0.90 -22.65
CA SER A 140 10.45 -1.71 -22.00
C SER A 140 10.26 -3.24 -22.13
N GLY A 141 9.81 -3.72 -23.29
CA GLY A 141 9.57 -5.15 -23.56
C GLY A 141 8.32 -5.74 -22.86
N LEU A 142 7.56 -4.93 -22.14
CA LEU A 142 6.32 -5.29 -21.47
C LEU A 142 5.12 -4.76 -22.28
N THR A 143 4.09 -5.58 -22.42
CA THR A 143 2.77 -5.18 -22.91
C THR A 143 1.74 -5.39 -21.81
N ALA A 144 0.78 -4.48 -21.72
CA ALA A 144 -0.29 -4.53 -20.74
C ALA A 144 -1.64 -4.29 -21.42
N SER A 145 -2.60 -5.17 -21.18
CA SER A 145 -3.95 -5.06 -21.73
C SER A 145 -4.99 -5.46 -20.68
N LEU A 146 -6.22 -4.96 -20.84
CA LEU A 146 -7.34 -5.43 -20.01
C LEU A 146 -7.58 -6.93 -20.25
N ALA A 147 -7.93 -7.65 -19.19
CA ALA A 147 -8.30 -9.06 -19.25
C ALA A 147 -9.26 -9.40 -18.12
N GLU A 148 -9.96 -10.52 -18.24
CA GLU A 148 -10.75 -11.08 -17.14
C GLU A 148 -9.86 -11.88 -16.20
N VAL A 149 -10.04 -11.67 -14.89
CA VAL A 149 -9.35 -12.41 -13.83
C VAL A 149 -10.35 -13.07 -12.90
N PRO A 150 -10.10 -14.33 -12.46
CA PRO A 150 -11.03 -15.04 -11.59
C PRO A 150 -11.10 -14.42 -10.19
N ILE A 151 -12.30 -14.42 -9.61
CA ILE A 151 -12.60 -14.00 -8.25
C ILE A 151 -13.09 -15.21 -7.44
N GLY A 152 -12.23 -15.70 -6.54
CA GLY A 152 -12.60 -16.78 -5.63
C GLY A 152 -12.86 -18.11 -6.35
N ARG A 153 -13.55 -19.04 -5.65
CA ARG A 153 -13.68 -20.44 -6.10
C ARG A 153 -14.90 -20.71 -7.00
N ARG A 154 -15.75 -19.71 -7.25
CA ARG A 154 -17.04 -19.90 -7.95
C ARG A 154 -17.03 -19.53 -9.44
N GLY A 155 -15.86 -19.22 -10.00
CA GLY A 155 -15.74 -18.88 -11.43
C GLY A 155 -16.24 -17.49 -11.80
N ASP A 156 -16.58 -16.65 -10.81
CA ASP A 156 -16.83 -15.22 -11.03
C ASP A 156 -15.55 -14.57 -11.58
N VAL A 157 -15.67 -13.57 -12.46
CA VAL A 157 -14.54 -12.83 -13.02
C VAL A 157 -14.69 -11.33 -12.81
N GLU A 158 -13.58 -10.61 -12.65
CA GLU A 158 -13.51 -9.14 -12.67
C GLU A 158 -12.53 -8.66 -13.74
N THR A 159 -12.52 -7.35 -13.97
CA THR A 159 -11.50 -6.70 -14.77
C THR A 159 -10.15 -6.77 -14.05
N GLY A 160 -9.17 -7.34 -14.74
CA GLY A 160 -7.76 -7.36 -14.39
C GLY A 160 -6.89 -6.84 -15.52
N VAL A 161 -5.59 -7.02 -15.38
CA VAL A 161 -4.59 -6.66 -16.38
C VAL A 161 -3.79 -7.89 -16.75
N ARG A 162 -3.73 -8.19 -18.04
CA ARG A 162 -2.77 -9.13 -18.60
C ARG A 162 -1.48 -8.40 -18.88
N LEU A 163 -0.40 -8.87 -18.26
CA LEU A 163 0.97 -8.44 -18.50
C LEU A 163 1.69 -9.52 -19.31
N LYS A 164 2.44 -9.10 -20.33
CA LYS A 164 3.24 -10.01 -21.16
C LYS A 164 4.61 -9.41 -21.46
N ALA A 165 5.67 -10.17 -21.20
CA ALA A 165 7.04 -9.88 -21.59
C ALA A 165 7.68 -11.15 -22.16
N GLY A 166 7.98 -11.14 -23.47
CA GLY A 166 8.39 -12.36 -24.18
C GLY A 166 7.35 -13.48 -24.01
N ASP A 167 7.80 -14.62 -23.49
CA ASP A 167 6.97 -15.80 -23.21
C ASP A 167 6.31 -15.78 -21.82
N VAL A 168 6.68 -14.82 -20.96
CA VAL A 168 6.12 -14.69 -19.62
C VAL A 168 4.80 -13.92 -19.72
N VAL A 169 3.71 -14.56 -19.29
CA VAL A 169 2.37 -13.98 -19.25
C VAL A 169 1.82 -14.13 -17.85
N ALA A 170 1.30 -13.03 -17.30
CA ALA A 170 0.65 -13.00 -16.01
C ALA A 170 -0.65 -12.21 -16.09
N ARG A 171 -1.63 -12.56 -15.27
CA ARG A 171 -2.79 -11.72 -15.04
C ARG A 171 -2.74 -11.20 -13.62
N VAL A 172 -2.90 -9.89 -13.44
CA VAL A 172 -2.83 -9.21 -12.14
C VAL A 172 -4.15 -8.48 -11.92
N ARG A 173 -4.60 -8.40 -10.66
CA ARG A 173 -5.81 -7.65 -10.32
C ARG A 173 -5.55 -6.14 -10.40
N VAL A 174 -6.55 -5.37 -10.82
CA VAL A 174 -6.41 -3.90 -10.97
C VAL A 174 -6.07 -3.24 -9.63
N ASP A 175 -6.66 -3.70 -8.52
CA ASP A 175 -6.44 -3.12 -7.20
C ASP A 175 -5.04 -3.40 -6.63
N GLU A 176 -4.45 -4.56 -6.92
CA GLU A 176 -3.05 -4.86 -6.60
C GLU A 176 -2.10 -4.04 -7.47
N LEU A 177 -2.39 -3.95 -8.77
CA LEU A 177 -1.61 -3.12 -9.69
C LEU A 177 -1.63 -1.64 -9.26
N HIS A 178 -2.80 -1.10 -8.90
CA HIS A 178 -2.95 0.26 -8.39
C HIS A 178 -2.14 0.48 -7.13
N ARG A 179 -2.20 -0.46 -6.17
CA ARG A 179 -1.40 -0.39 -4.95
C ARG A 179 0.09 -0.40 -5.25
N LEU A 180 0.54 -1.21 -6.21
CA LEU A 180 1.94 -1.23 -6.65
C LEU A 180 2.37 0.11 -7.27
N VAL A 181 1.62 0.61 -8.27
CA VAL A 181 2.00 1.83 -9.03
C VAL A 181 1.91 3.12 -8.21
N THR A 182 1.01 3.16 -7.21
CA THR A 182 0.91 4.26 -6.23
C THR A 182 1.89 4.10 -5.05
N GLY A 183 2.65 3.01 -5.03
CA GLY A 183 3.63 2.73 -4.00
C GLY A 183 3.06 2.32 -2.64
N ARG A 184 1.79 1.96 -2.58
CA ARG A 184 1.09 1.44 -1.39
C ARG A 184 1.34 -0.04 -1.14
N ALA A 185 1.83 -0.78 -2.15
CA ALA A 185 2.32 -2.14 -2.03
C ALA A 185 3.71 -2.28 -2.69
N GLY A 186 4.48 -3.27 -2.25
CA GLY A 186 5.76 -3.62 -2.84
C GLY A 186 5.64 -4.58 -4.01
N ILE A 187 4.64 -5.47 -3.98
CA ILE A 187 4.44 -6.55 -4.95
C ILE A 187 2.97 -6.59 -5.36
N ALA A 188 2.71 -6.86 -6.63
CA ALA A 188 1.43 -7.36 -7.14
C ALA A 188 1.65 -8.79 -7.66
N GLU A 189 0.80 -9.72 -7.23
CA GLU A 189 0.93 -11.14 -7.53
C GLU A 189 0.04 -11.54 -8.70
N SER A 190 0.51 -12.48 -9.51
CA SER A 190 -0.29 -13.04 -10.59
C SER A 190 -1.44 -13.89 -10.01
N VAL A 191 -2.65 -13.65 -10.49
CA VAL A 191 -3.85 -14.41 -10.10
C VAL A 191 -3.78 -15.86 -10.57
N ASP A 192 -3.12 -16.08 -11.70
CA ASP A 192 -2.85 -17.41 -12.23
C ASP A 192 -1.36 -17.63 -12.35
N SER A 193 -1.00 -18.90 -12.30
CA SER A 193 0.27 -19.38 -12.81
C SER A 193 0.44 -19.06 -14.30
N ASP A 194 1.68 -18.79 -14.73
CA ASP A 194 2.05 -18.69 -16.14
C ASP A 194 1.81 -20.03 -16.88
N ALA A 195 2.09 -20.06 -18.18
CA ALA A 195 1.92 -21.27 -19.00
C ALA A 195 2.75 -22.48 -18.51
N ALA A 196 3.74 -22.26 -17.65
CA ALA A 196 4.58 -23.29 -17.03
C ALA A 196 4.21 -23.56 -15.56
N GLY A 197 3.06 -23.07 -15.08
CA GLY A 197 2.62 -23.32 -13.71
C GLY A 197 3.23 -22.38 -12.66
N ARG A 198 3.96 -21.33 -13.07
CA ARG A 198 4.76 -20.49 -12.18
C ARG A 198 4.06 -19.18 -11.82
N THR A 199 4.17 -18.79 -10.56
CA THR A 199 3.73 -17.46 -10.11
C THR A 199 4.62 -16.39 -10.72
N VAL A 200 4.04 -15.25 -11.08
CA VAL A 200 4.79 -14.09 -11.59
C VAL A 200 4.54 -12.91 -10.67
N TYR A 201 5.61 -12.28 -10.23
CA TYR A 201 5.56 -11.07 -9.42
C TYR A 201 5.84 -9.85 -10.26
N PHE A 202 5.06 -8.79 -10.00
CA PHE A 202 5.40 -7.46 -10.44
C PHE A 202 5.74 -6.63 -9.21
N THR A 203 7.02 -6.30 -9.05
CA THR A 203 7.57 -5.81 -7.78
C THR A 203 8.31 -4.49 -7.94
N ARG A 204 8.27 -3.66 -6.90
CA ARG A 204 9.16 -2.51 -6.75
C ARG A 204 10.51 -2.96 -6.25
N VAL A 205 11.57 -2.49 -6.92
CA VAL A 205 12.95 -2.82 -6.55
C VAL A 205 13.28 -2.40 -5.11
N ASP A 206 12.87 -1.19 -4.69
CA ASP A 206 13.11 -0.68 -3.34
C ASP A 206 12.29 -1.36 -2.21
N SER A 207 11.37 -2.25 -2.56
CA SER A 207 10.46 -2.87 -1.60
C SER A 207 10.94 -4.22 -1.10
N SER A 208 11.68 -4.98 -1.92
CA SER A 208 12.16 -6.32 -1.61
C SER A 208 13.28 -6.32 -0.56
N SER A 209 13.29 -7.34 0.29
CA SER A 209 14.40 -7.57 1.23
C SER A 209 15.62 -8.08 0.47
N SER A 210 16.82 -7.59 0.78
CA SER A 210 18.08 -8.10 0.20
C SER A 210 18.28 -9.60 0.44
N ASP A 211 17.71 -10.10 1.54
CA ASP A 211 17.88 -11.48 1.99
C ASP A 211 16.79 -12.42 1.43
N SER A 212 15.99 -11.93 0.49
CA SER A 212 14.98 -12.74 -0.21
C SER A 212 15.50 -13.16 -1.57
N ILE A 213 15.07 -14.33 -2.07
CA ILE A 213 15.40 -14.83 -3.42
C ILE A 213 15.03 -13.79 -4.49
N VAL A 214 13.90 -13.08 -4.30
CA VAL A 214 13.51 -11.98 -5.18
C VAL A 214 14.49 -10.80 -5.05
N GLY A 215 14.92 -10.47 -3.84
CA GLY A 215 15.92 -9.43 -3.59
C GLY A 215 17.25 -9.69 -4.25
N GLU A 216 17.74 -10.94 -4.25
CA GLU A 216 18.97 -11.35 -4.93
C GLU A 216 18.93 -11.04 -6.43
N VAL A 217 17.80 -11.32 -7.10
CA VAL A 217 17.61 -11.00 -8.52
C VAL A 217 17.53 -9.49 -8.78
N LEU A 218 17.11 -8.71 -7.78
CA LEU A 218 16.92 -7.27 -7.88
C LEU A 218 18.18 -6.46 -7.50
N VAL A 219 19.24 -7.12 -7.02
CA VAL A 219 20.48 -6.44 -6.63
C VAL A 219 21.05 -5.64 -7.80
N GLY A 220 21.36 -4.37 -7.55
CA GLY A 220 21.96 -3.47 -8.53
C GLY A 220 20.97 -2.79 -9.48
N LEU A 221 19.67 -3.10 -9.40
CA LEU A 221 18.65 -2.41 -10.21
C LEU A 221 18.25 -1.05 -9.61
N PRO A 222 17.72 -0.11 -10.41
CA PRO A 222 17.28 1.19 -9.91
C PRO A 222 16.14 1.05 -8.91
N GLY A 223 16.25 1.68 -7.74
CA GLY A 223 15.29 1.49 -6.65
C GLY A 223 13.85 1.92 -6.97
N ASP A 224 13.66 2.90 -7.86
CA ASP A 224 12.34 3.37 -8.26
C ASP A 224 11.68 2.52 -9.36
N ALA A 225 12.39 1.52 -9.91
CA ALA A 225 11.94 0.67 -11.00
C ALA A 225 10.86 -0.34 -10.59
N LEU A 226 10.12 -0.83 -11.58
CA LEU A 226 9.23 -1.99 -11.46
C LEU A 226 9.79 -3.17 -12.25
N ALA A 227 9.99 -4.31 -11.59
CA ALA A 227 10.50 -5.53 -12.20
C ALA A 227 9.39 -6.57 -12.33
N PHE A 228 9.27 -7.17 -13.52
CA PHE A 228 8.35 -8.27 -13.83
C PHE A 228 9.13 -9.58 -13.83
N LEU A 229 8.85 -10.45 -12.85
CA LEU A 229 9.70 -11.57 -12.45
C LEU A 229 8.88 -12.87 -12.37
N PRO A 230 9.15 -13.87 -13.22
CA PRO A 230 8.62 -15.20 -13.02
C PRO A 230 9.36 -15.89 -11.88
N ILE A 231 8.62 -16.48 -10.94
CA ILE A 231 9.15 -17.19 -9.78
C ILE A 231 9.27 -18.67 -10.14
N ALA A 232 10.51 -19.16 -10.23
CA ALA A 232 10.82 -20.52 -10.64
C ALA A 232 11.94 -21.11 -9.77
N ASP A 233 12.09 -22.44 -9.80
CA ASP A 233 13.26 -23.14 -9.27
C ASP A 233 13.93 -23.95 -10.41
N PRO A 234 15.16 -23.62 -10.83
CA PRO A 234 15.99 -22.52 -10.32
C PRO A 234 15.46 -21.14 -10.73
N MET A 235 15.77 -20.12 -9.92
CA MET A 235 15.35 -18.75 -10.15
C MET A 235 16.02 -18.18 -11.43
N PRO A 236 15.28 -17.48 -12.31
CA PRO A 236 15.86 -16.83 -13.48
C PRO A 236 16.90 -15.78 -13.08
N ALA A 237 17.96 -15.65 -13.89
CA ALA A 237 19.06 -14.72 -13.64
C ALA A 237 18.67 -13.23 -13.71
N GLY A 238 17.45 -12.90 -14.14
CA GLY A 238 17.00 -11.52 -14.26
C GLY A 238 15.48 -11.39 -14.45
N SER A 239 14.99 -10.16 -14.37
CA SER A 239 13.59 -9.84 -14.64
C SER A 239 13.24 -10.03 -16.12
N ALA A 240 12.05 -10.54 -16.40
CA ALA A 240 11.50 -10.64 -17.75
C ALA A 240 11.24 -9.26 -18.39
N ALA A 241 10.91 -8.26 -17.57
CA ALA A 241 10.90 -6.86 -17.98
C ALA A 241 11.24 -5.95 -16.79
N LEU A 242 11.83 -4.79 -17.09
CA LEU A 242 12.19 -3.77 -16.09
C LEU A 242 11.70 -2.41 -16.58
N LEU A 243 10.74 -1.83 -15.87
CA LEU A 243 10.24 -0.49 -16.17
C LEU A 243 11.03 0.56 -15.39
N THR A 244 11.61 1.51 -16.10
CA THR A 244 12.35 2.66 -15.55
C THR A 244 11.92 3.96 -16.24
N GLY A 245 12.27 5.11 -15.65
CA GLY A 245 12.16 6.41 -16.31
C GLY A 245 10.78 6.71 -16.93
N SER A 246 10.77 7.08 -18.22
CA SER A 246 9.57 7.44 -18.98
C SER A 246 8.58 6.28 -19.15
N ASP A 247 9.09 5.06 -19.33
CA ASP A 247 8.24 3.88 -19.52
C ASP A 247 7.50 3.56 -18.23
N LEU A 248 8.19 3.65 -17.10
CA LEU A 248 7.55 3.54 -15.80
C LEU A 248 6.50 4.65 -15.59
N ALA A 249 6.81 5.90 -15.91
CA ALA A 249 5.87 7.01 -15.76
C ALA A 249 4.60 6.81 -16.61
N SER A 250 4.77 6.48 -17.90
CA SER A 250 3.64 6.24 -18.82
C SER A 250 2.83 5.00 -18.42
N PHE A 251 3.48 3.94 -17.93
CA PHE A 251 2.80 2.76 -17.41
C PHE A 251 1.96 3.09 -16.18
N ARG A 252 2.50 3.88 -15.23
CA ARG A 252 1.75 4.31 -14.04
C ARG A 252 0.52 5.12 -14.44
N GLU A 253 0.67 6.05 -15.38
CA GLU A 253 -0.43 6.85 -15.89
C GLU A 253 -1.51 5.95 -16.51
N TRP A 254 -1.10 5.03 -17.39
CA TRP A 254 -1.98 4.06 -18.04
C TRP A 254 -2.70 3.18 -17.04
N ALA A 255 -1.98 2.56 -16.10
CA ALA A 255 -2.55 1.64 -15.11
C ALA A 255 -3.66 2.34 -14.32
N LEU A 256 -3.42 3.57 -13.90
CA LEU A 256 -4.40 4.35 -13.15
C LEU A 256 -5.60 4.83 -13.99
N THR A 257 -5.58 4.70 -15.33
CA THR A 257 -6.78 4.97 -16.14
C THR A 257 -7.84 3.88 -16.02
N ILE A 258 -7.44 2.70 -15.53
CA ILE A 258 -8.32 1.55 -15.34
C ILE A 258 -9.16 1.81 -14.09
N PRO A 259 -10.49 1.80 -14.16
CA PRO A 259 -11.32 1.92 -12.99
C PRO A 259 -11.09 0.71 -12.09
N GLU A 260 -10.93 0.95 -10.79
CA GLU A 260 -10.93 -0.13 -9.82
C GLU A 260 -12.31 -0.83 -9.85
N PRO A 261 -12.34 -2.17 -9.77
CA PRO A 261 -13.59 -2.90 -9.71
C PRO A 261 -14.44 -2.45 -8.54
#